data_AF-A0A8T7BH14-F1
#
_entry.id   AF-A0A8T7BH14-F1
#
_cell.length_a   1.000
_cell.length_b   1.000
_cell.length_c   1.000
_cell.angle_alpha   90.00
_cell.angle_beta   90.00
_cell.angle_gamma   90.00
#
_symmetry.space_group_name_H-M   'P 1'
#
loop_
_entity.id
_entity.type
_entity.pdbx_description
1 polymer ?
#
loop_
_entity_poly.entity_id
_entity_poly.type
_entity_poly.pdbx_seq_one_letter_code
_entity_poly.pdbx_strand_id
1 'polypeptide(L)'
;MKQLSLLLTTCLLISACDLTVSDDRTAGEYLSGVMDPRHGKPGAPVVIEYSVPKQFQIGNSATVELRFQSATAAGLAMVSLHTGDGLNLLQDASFEFTLNQQQQPLSVAIEAVTNGRHYLNILVREFDENGKALLGRSFSVPIQVGQPQEKPQTKQKVAEDGERRIIEMISK
;
A
#
# COMPACT_ATOMS: atom_id res chain seq x y z
N MET A 1 -16.50 47.14 65.12
CA MET A 1 -17.74 46.47 65.56
C MET A 1 -18.02 45.29 64.64
N LYS A 2 -18.18 44.09 65.22
CA LYS A 2 -18.97 42.92 64.80
C LYS A 2 -18.79 42.40 63.35
N GLN A 3 -18.22 41.20 63.15
CA GLN A 3 -18.91 39.88 63.12
C GLN A 3 -20.11 39.87 62.15
N LEU A 4 -20.35 38.90 61.26
CA LEU A 4 -20.37 37.47 61.48
C LEU A 4 -20.65 36.73 60.15
N SER A 5 -19.91 35.64 59.93
CA SER A 5 -20.26 34.33 59.33
C SER A 5 -21.60 34.13 58.57
N LEU A 6 -21.55 33.46 57.40
CA LEU A 6 -22.06 32.08 57.15
C LEU A 6 -21.95 31.73 55.63
N LEU A 7 -21.02 30.87 55.20
CA LEU A 7 -21.17 29.41 54.95
C LEU A 7 -22.19 29.03 53.86
N LEU A 8 -21.72 28.56 52.70
CA LEU A 8 -22.31 27.37 52.07
C LEU A 8 -21.34 26.64 51.14
N THR A 9 -21.11 25.39 51.54
CA THR A 9 -20.30 24.35 50.93
C THR A 9 -21.09 23.64 49.84
N THR A 10 -20.51 23.42 48.66
CA THR A 10 -20.88 22.30 47.79
C THR A 10 -19.64 21.80 47.04
N CYS A 11 -19.11 20.67 47.52
CA CYS A 11 -18.26 19.78 46.73
C CYS A 11 -19.14 19.04 45.72
N LEU A 12 -18.76 19.07 44.44
CA LEU A 12 -19.15 18.06 43.47
C LEU A 12 -17.87 17.54 42.81
N LEU A 13 -17.44 16.38 43.32
CA LEU A 13 -16.35 15.58 42.80
C LEU A 13 -16.86 14.90 41.52
N ILE A 14 -16.54 15.44 40.36
CA ILE A 14 -16.69 14.72 39.10
C ILE A 14 -15.40 13.93 38.89
N SER A 15 -15.45 12.66 39.28
CA SER A 15 -14.49 11.64 38.89
C SER A 15 -14.58 11.48 37.38
N ALA A 16 -13.62 12.05 36.65
CA ALA A 16 -13.32 11.61 35.30
C ALA A 16 -12.42 10.39 35.42
N CYS A 17 -12.99 9.20 35.27
CA CYS A 17 -12.21 8.06 34.82
C CYS A 17 -11.76 8.41 33.40
N ASP A 18 -10.54 8.94 33.26
CA ASP A 18 -9.82 8.87 32.01
C ASP A 18 -9.58 7.38 31.73
N LEU A 19 -10.56 6.78 31.05
CA LEU A 19 -10.36 5.56 30.30
C LEU A 19 -9.43 5.97 29.16
N THR A 20 -8.13 6.00 29.41
CA THR A 20 -7.13 5.94 28.37
C THR A 20 -7.29 4.58 27.72
N VAL A 21 -8.19 4.50 26.75
CA VAL A 21 -8.12 3.52 25.68
C VAL A 21 -6.82 3.86 24.98
N SER A 22 -5.74 3.26 25.49
CA SER A 22 -4.51 3.08 24.73
C SER A 22 -4.94 2.22 23.55
N ASP A 23 -5.28 2.88 22.45
CA ASP A 23 -5.35 2.28 21.14
C ASP A 23 -3.95 1.73 20.88
N ASP A 24 -3.73 0.48 21.31
CA ASP A 24 -2.56 -0.34 21.02
C ASP A 24 -2.64 -0.71 19.54
N ARG A 25 -2.60 0.33 18.68
CA ARG A 25 -2.12 0.22 17.31
C ARG A 25 -0.65 -0.10 17.46
N THR A 26 -0.39 -1.38 17.66
CA THR A 26 0.91 -2.00 17.44
C THR A 26 1.41 -1.40 16.14
N ALA A 27 2.44 -0.55 16.21
CA ALA A 27 3.06 0.02 15.05
C ALA A 27 3.63 -1.15 14.25
N GLY A 28 2.83 -1.65 13.30
CA GLY A 28 3.19 -2.80 12.49
C GLY A 28 4.49 -2.50 11.78
N GLU A 29 5.39 -3.47 11.75
CA GLU A 29 6.62 -3.38 10.95
C GLU A 29 6.24 -3.11 9.49
N TYR A 30 6.97 -2.24 8.78
CA TYR A 30 6.70 -1.92 7.38
C TYR A 30 7.73 -2.57 6.46
N LEU A 31 7.29 -2.94 5.26
CA LEU A 31 8.13 -3.37 4.14
C LEU A 31 8.19 -2.24 3.11
N SER A 32 9.40 -1.84 2.74
CA SER A 32 9.62 -0.85 1.70
C SER A 32 10.16 -1.48 0.42
N GLY A 33 9.87 -0.87 -0.72
CA GLY A 33 10.44 -1.25 -2.01
C GLY A 33 10.47 -0.10 -3.00
N VAL A 34 11.24 -0.30 -4.07
CA VAL A 34 11.37 0.67 -5.17
C VAL A 34 11.09 -0.04 -6.48
N MET A 35 10.19 0.52 -7.29
CA MET A 35 9.91 0.09 -8.65
C MET A 35 10.49 1.13 -9.60
N ASP A 36 11.68 0.83 -10.13
CA ASP A 36 12.38 1.67 -11.08
C ASP A 36 12.32 1.08 -12.49
N PRO A 37 11.50 1.65 -13.39
CA PRO A 37 11.36 1.14 -14.74
C PRO A 37 12.39 1.69 -15.73
N ARG A 38 13.35 2.51 -15.30
CA ARG A 38 14.30 3.18 -16.20
C ARG A 38 15.09 2.22 -17.07
N HIS A 39 15.11 0.91 -16.75
CA HIS A 39 15.77 -0.13 -17.53
C HIS A 39 14.77 -1.26 -17.84
N GLY A 40 14.18 -1.29 -19.04
CA GLY A 40 13.56 -2.53 -19.55
C GLY A 40 12.33 -2.39 -20.45
N LYS A 41 11.43 -1.43 -20.22
CA LYS A 41 10.19 -1.30 -21.03
C LYS A 41 9.83 0.17 -21.32
N PRO A 42 9.48 0.52 -22.57
CA PRO A 42 8.90 1.82 -22.89
C PRO A 42 7.68 2.12 -22.02
N GLY A 43 7.51 3.38 -21.62
CA GLY A 43 6.41 3.84 -20.76
C GLY A 43 6.80 5.09 -19.98
N ALA A 44 5.87 5.65 -19.21
CA ALA A 44 6.13 6.85 -18.41
C ALA A 44 7.39 6.66 -17.54
N PRO A 45 8.33 7.63 -17.49
CA PRO A 45 9.58 7.51 -16.76
C PRO A 45 9.37 7.81 -15.25
N VAL A 46 8.42 7.09 -14.65
CA VAL A 46 8.01 7.26 -13.25
C VAL A 46 8.65 6.16 -12.41
N VAL A 47 9.33 6.54 -11.33
CA VAL A 47 9.78 5.65 -10.26
C VAL A 47 8.75 5.72 -9.13
N ILE A 48 8.42 4.58 -8.53
CA ILE A 48 7.58 4.52 -7.33
C ILE A 48 8.40 3.91 -6.19
N GLU A 49 8.49 4.63 -5.08
CA GLU A 49 8.84 4.06 -3.79
C GLU A 49 7.56 3.75 -3.03
N TYR A 50 7.52 2.63 -2.33
CA TYR A 50 6.38 2.28 -1.50
C TYR A 50 6.81 1.79 -0.13
N SER A 51 5.93 1.97 0.86
CA SER A 51 6.01 1.39 2.19
C SER A 51 4.64 0.82 2.56
N VAL A 52 4.60 -0.48 2.83
CA VAL A 52 3.36 -1.21 3.18
C VAL A 52 3.52 -1.86 4.55
N PRO A 53 2.44 -2.06 5.33
CA PRO A 53 2.52 -2.91 6.52
C PRO A 53 2.99 -4.32 6.13
N LYS A 54 3.92 -4.87 6.91
CA LYS A 54 4.44 -6.24 6.73
C LYS A 54 3.33 -7.29 6.83
N GLN A 55 2.37 -7.03 7.71
CA GLN A 55 1.15 -7.81 7.88
C GLN A 55 0.09 -6.97 8.60
N PHE A 56 -1.18 -7.24 8.30
CA PHE A 56 -2.33 -6.76 9.05
C PHE A 56 -3.50 -7.75 8.88
N GLN A 57 -4.52 -7.65 9.72
CA GLN A 57 -5.62 -8.62 9.79
C GLN A 57 -6.83 -8.17 8.97
N ILE A 58 -7.68 -9.13 8.60
CA ILE A 58 -9.00 -8.86 7.99
C ILE A 58 -9.81 -7.91 8.90
N GLY A 59 -10.52 -6.97 8.29
CA GLY A 59 -11.35 -5.98 8.98
C GLY A 59 -10.57 -4.79 9.55
N ASN A 60 -9.23 -4.85 9.53
CA ASN A 60 -8.41 -3.71 9.93
C ASN A 60 -8.06 -2.86 8.71
N SER A 61 -7.98 -1.55 8.94
CA SER A 61 -7.43 -0.60 7.97
C SER A 61 -5.93 -0.44 8.15
N ALA A 62 -5.22 -0.14 7.06
CA ALA A 62 -3.82 0.24 7.09
C ALA A 62 -3.53 1.34 6.06
N THR A 63 -2.41 2.02 6.23
CA THR A 63 -1.93 3.04 5.29
C THR A 63 -0.77 2.48 4.47
N VAL A 64 -0.85 2.64 3.16
CA VAL A 64 0.23 2.41 2.20
C VAL A 64 0.81 3.77 1.83
N GLU A 65 2.10 3.97 2.07
CA GLU A 65 2.79 5.19 1.68
C GLU A 65 3.42 4.99 0.30
N LEU A 66 3.14 5.89 -0.63
CA LEU A 66 3.71 5.90 -1.98
C LEU A 66 4.48 7.21 -2.18
N ARG A 67 5.57 7.16 -2.94
CA ARG A 67 6.26 8.34 -3.46
C ARG A 67 6.50 8.18 -4.94
N PHE A 68 6.02 9.13 -5.72
CA PHE A 68 6.16 9.14 -7.16
C PHE A 68 7.27 10.11 -7.57
N GLN A 69 8.15 9.69 -8.46
CA GLN A 69 9.13 10.58 -9.07
C GLN A 69 9.15 10.36 -10.57
N SER A 70 8.78 11.39 -11.33
CA SER A 70 8.89 11.37 -12.78
C SER A 70 10.18 12.05 -13.25
N ALA A 71 10.79 11.51 -14.31
CA ALA A 71 11.84 12.21 -15.04
C ALA A 71 11.30 13.35 -15.93
N THR A 72 9.99 13.36 -16.22
CA THR A 72 9.33 14.40 -17.01
C THR A 72 9.33 15.72 -16.24
N ALA A 73 9.82 16.78 -16.87
CA ALA A 73 10.15 18.03 -16.20
C ALA A 73 8.95 18.90 -15.81
N ALA A 74 7.90 18.87 -16.63
CA ALA A 74 6.72 19.72 -16.49
C ALA A 74 5.48 19.04 -17.08
N GLY A 75 4.30 19.56 -16.72
CA GLY A 75 3.00 19.01 -17.11
C GLY A 75 2.26 18.38 -15.94
N LEU A 76 1.53 17.31 -16.21
CA LEU A 76 0.60 16.70 -15.27
C LEU A 76 0.77 15.19 -15.21
N ALA A 77 0.64 14.61 -14.02
CA ALA A 77 0.44 13.17 -13.86
C ALA A 77 -0.92 12.89 -13.24
N MET A 78 -1.65 11.97 -13.86
CA MET A 78 -2.85 11.37 -13.31
C MET A 78 -2.51 9.96 -12.80
N VAL A 79 -2.82 9.70 -11.54
CA VAL A 79 -2.64 8.40 -10.88
C VAL A 79 -3.99 7.81 -10.58
N SER A 80 -4.22 6.58 -11.02
CA SER A 80 -5.41 5.79 -10.68
C SER A 80 -5.02 4.55 -9.88
N LEU A 81 -5.75 4.28 -8.81
CA LEU A 81 -5.55 3.18 -7.89
C LEU A 81 -6.66 2.13 -8.07
N HIS A 82 -6.28 0.87 -8.08
CA HIS A 82 -7.23 -0.24 -8.16
C HIS A 82 -6.81 -1.38 -7.23
N THR A 83 -7.78 -1.92 -6.50
CA THR A 83 -7.63 -3.14 -5.72
C THR A 83 -8.52 -4.25 -6.29
N GLY A 84 -8.19 -5.50 -6.00
CA GLY A 84 -9.11 -6.63 -6.23
C GLY A 84 -9.95 -6.91 -4.98
N ASP A 85 -10.81 -7.93 -5.05
CA ASP A 85 -11.82 -8.28 -4.03
C ASP A 85 -11.28 -8.52 -2.60
N GLY A 86 -9.97 -8.67 -2.43
CA GLY A 86 -9.33 -8.85 -1.14
C GLY A 86 -8.99 -7.58 -0.36
N LEU A 87 -9.10 -6.41 -1.00
CA LEU A 87 -8.81 -5.10 -0.40
C LEU A 87 -9.82 -4.05 -0.86
N ASN A 88 -10.26 -3.19 0.07
CA ASN A 88 -11.02 -1.99 -0.26
C ASN A 88 -10.12 -0.76 -0.18
N LEU A 89 -10.28 0.18 -1.11
CA LEU A 89 -9.77 1.54 -0.96
C LEU A 89 -10.73 2.32 -0.07
N LEU A 90 -10.20 3.02 0.94
CA LEU A 90 -10.99 3.84 1.88
C LEU A 90 -11.01 5.33 1.48
N GLN A 91 -10.45 5.66 0.32
CA GLN A 91 -10.35 7.01 -0.22
C GLN A 91 -10.56 6.98 -1.74
N ASP A 92 -10.56 8.16 -2.36
CA ASP A 92 -10.66 8.29 -3.80
C ASP A 92 -9.58 7.48 -4.52
N ALA A 93 -9.95 6.94 -5.68
CA ALA A 93 -9.09 6.09 -6.49
C ALA A 93 -8.32 6.87 -7.56
N SER A 94 -8.43 8.20 -7.61
CA SER A 94 -7.79 9.02 -8.66
C SER A 94 -7.18 10.28 -8.05
N PHE A 95 -5.93 10.54 -8.43
CA PHE A 95 -5.13 11.66 -7.96
C PHE A 95 -4.46 12.35 -9.12
N GLU A 96 -4.17 13.62 -8.95
CA GLU A 96 -3.50 14.44 -9.93
C GLU A 96 -2.40 15.25 -9.25
N PHE A 97 -1.24 15.33 -9.87
CA PHE A 97 -0.16 16.21 -9.43
C PHE A 97 0.58 16.83 -10.59
N THR A 98 1.07 18.05 -10.36
CA THR A 98 1.94 18.76 -11.31
C THR A 98 3.32 18.11 -11.34
N LEU A 99 3.83 17.87 -12.54
CA LEU A 99 5.17 17.35 -12.74
C LEU A 99 6.20 18.47 -12.53
N ASN A 100 7.20 18.21 -11.69
CA ASN A 100 8.27 19.14 -11.37
C ASN A 100 9.58 18.44 -10.97
N GLN A 101 9.73 17.15 -11.33
CA GLN A 101 10.85 16.25 -10.98
C GLN A 101 11.09 16.01 -9.47
N GLN A 102 10.26 16.59 -8.60
CA GLN A 102 10.30 16.30 -7.16
C GLN A 102 9.51 15.03 -6.83
N GLN A 103 9.82 14.45 -5.67
CA GLN A 103 9.03 13.33 -5.15
C GLN A 103 7.66 13.82 -4.68
N GLN A 104 6.61 13.18 -5.15
CA GLN A 104 5.22 13.46 -4.80
C GLN A 104 4.72 12.35 -3.88
N PRO A 105 4.52 12.61 -2.57
CA PRO A 105 4.01 11.62 -1.64
C PRO A 105 2.50 11.42 -1.81
N LEU A 106 2.04 10.20 -1.62
CA LEU A 106 0.61 9.84 -1.58
C LEU A 106 0.40 8.74 -0.53
N SER A 107 -0.41 9.04 0.49
CA SER A 107 -0.83 8.07 1.49
C SER A 107 -2.17 7.45 1.06
N VAL A 108 -2.25 6.13 1.06
CA VAL A 108 -3.43 5.37 0.62
C VAL A 108 -3.95 4.51 1.75
N ALA A 109 -5.14 4.82 2.26
CA ALA A 109 -5.85 4.02 3.24
C ALA A 109 -6.56 2.84 2.56
N ILE A 110 -6.30 1.64 3.06
CA ILE A 110 -6.90 0.38 2.60
C ILE A 110 -7.53 -0.38 3.76
N GLU A 111 -8.50 -1.23 3.46
CA GLU A 111 -9.09 -2.20 4.41
C GLU A 111 -8.94 -3.61 3.85
N ALA A 112 -8.60 -4.57 4.73
CA ALA A 112 -8.48 -5.97 4.36
C ALA A 112 -9.82 -6.71 4.41
N VAL A 113 -10.18 -7.36 3.31
CA VAL A 113 -11.41 -8.15 3.19
C VAL A 113 -11.13 -9.65 3.29
N THR A 114 -10.04 -10.12 2.69
CA THR A 114 -9.69 -11.55 2.69
C THR A 114 -8.21 -11.79 3.00
N ASN A 115 -7.90 -12.94 3.60
CA ASN A 115 -6.52 -13.35 3.86
C ASN A 115 -5.77 -13.67 2.57
N GLY A 116 -4.46 -13.41 2.56
CA GLY A 116 -3.59 -13.77 1.46
C GLY A 116 -2.77 -12.60 0.91
N ARG A 117 -2.17 -12.83 -0.25
CA ARG A 117 -1.39 -11.82 -0.98
C ARG A 117 -2.29 -11.13 -1.99
N HIS A 118 -2.44 -9.82 -1.80
CA HIS A 118 -3.20 -8.93 -2.67
C HIS A 118 -2.27 -7.88 -3.28
N TYR A 119 -2.83 -7.06 -4.17
CA TYR A 119 -2.07 -6.04 -4.87
C TYR A 119 -2.85 -4.72 -4.92
N LEU A 120 -2.16 -3.63 -4.61
CA LEU A 120 -2.58 -2.30 -5.00
C LEU A 120 -2.00 -2.02 -6.39
N ASN A 121 -2.87 -1.97 -7.38
CA ASN A 121 -2.49 -1.68 -8.76
C ASN A 121 -2.56 -0.16 -8.99
N ILE A 122 -1.52 0.38 -9.60
CA ILE A 122 -1.34 1.82 -9.78
C ILE A 122 -1.12 2.07 -11.26
N LEU A 123 -2.00 2.86 -11.89
CA LEU A 123 -1.84 3.33 -13.26
C LEU A 123 -1.45 4.80 -13.23
N VAL A 124 -0.31 5.15 -13.81
CA VAL A 124 0.15 6.54 -13.97
C VAL A 124 0.09 6.91 -15.43
N ARG A 125 -0.47 8.09 -15.74
CA ARG A 125 -0.47 8.70 -17.08
C ARG A 125 0.09 10.10 -16.98
N GLU A 126 1.03 10.44 -17.84
CA GLU A 126 1.60 11.79 -17.91
C GLU A 126 1.04 12.57 -19.10
N PHE A 127 0.94 13.88 -18.93
CA PHE A 127 0.51 14.85 -19.92
C PHE A 127 1.51 16.01 -19.93
N ASP A 128 1.76 16.59 -21.10
CA ASP A 128 2.58 17.80 -21.19
C ASP A 128 1.82 19.06 -20.72
N GLU A 129 2.48 20.21 -20.73
CA GLU A 129 1.91 21.49 -20.32
C GLU A 129 0.70 21.93 -21.17
N ASN A 130 0.53 21.36 -22.37
CA ASN A 130 -0.59 21.63 -23.26
C ASN A 130 -1.73 20.60 -23.10
N GLY A 131 -1.61 19.68 -22.13
CA GLY A 131 -2.58 18.61 -21.88
C GLY A 131 -2.51 17.46 -22.88
N LYS A 132 -1.46 17.37 -23.71
CA LYS A 132 -1.29 16.24 -24.62
C LYS A 132 -0.75 15.05 -23.83
N ALA A 133 -1.43 13.90 -23.97
CA ALA A 133 -0.99 12.66 -23.36
C ALA A 133 0.41 12.27 -23.85
N LEU A 134 1.30 11.97 -22.91
CA LEU A 134 2.63 11.44 -23.14
C LEU A 134 2.56 9.91 -23.08
N LEU A 135 3.10 9.31 -22.02
CA LEU A 135 3.11 7.86 -21.81
C LEU A 135 2.39 7.51 -20.51
N GLY A 136 1.98 6.24 -20.41
CA GLY A 136 1.46 5.66 -19.18
C GLY A 136 2.29 4.48 -18.70
N ARG A 137 2.12 4.10 -17.44
CA ARG A 137 2.73 2.91 -16.84
C ARG A 137 1.86 2.35 -15.72
N SER A 138 1.89 1.03 -15.55
CA SER A 138 1.21 0.34 -14.46
C SER A 138 2.22 -0.31 -13.51
N PHE A 139 1.89 -0.33 -12.23
CA PHE A 139 2.65 -0.92 -11.14
C PHE A 139 1.73 -1.75 -10.24
N SER A 140 2.29 -2.73 -9.52
CA SER A 140 1.54 -3.57 -8.59
C SER A 140 2.29 -3.71 -7.27
N VAL A 141 1.83 -3.01 -6.24
CA VAL A 141 2.41 -3.05 -4.89
C VAL A 141 1.82 -4.24 -4.12
N PRO A 142 2.64 -5.22 -3.71
CA PRO A 142 2.14 -6.40 -3.01
C PRO A 142 1.78 -6.07 -1.56
N ILE A 143 0.65 -6.59 -1.10
CA ILE A 143 0.11 -6.37 0.25
C ILE A 143 -0.22 -7.75 0.86
N GLN A 144 0.30 -8.03 2.04
CA GLN A 144 0.07 -9.28 2.76
C GLN A 144 -0.96 -9.08 3.87
N VAL A 145 -2.08 -9.81 3.78
CA VAL A 145 -3.14 -9.87 4.79
C VAL A 145 -3.10 -11.22 5.48
N GLY A 146 -3.11 -11.20 6.82
CA GLY A 146 -2.97 -12.40 7.64
C GLY A 146 -1.59 -13.06 7.46
N GLN A 147 -1.46 -14.27 8.00
CA GLN A 147 -0.21 -15.02 7.91
C GLN A 147 0.07 -15.49 6.47
N PRO A 148 1.31 -15.37 5.97
CA PRO A 148 1.69 -15.97 4.70
C PRO A 148 1.44 -17.48 4.76
N GLN A 149 0.68 -18.02 3.80
CA GLN A 149 0.56 -19.47 3.70
C GLN A 149 1.89 -20.04 3.23
N GLU A 150 2.53 -20.85 4.07
CA GLU A 150 3.69 -21.65 3.66
C GLU A 150 3.26 -22.54 2.50
N LYS A 151 3.93 -22.39 1.34
CA LYS A 151 3.67 -23.30 0.22
C LYS A 151 4.03 -24.73 0.70
N PRO A 152 3.19 -25.74 0.42
CA PRO A 152 3.59 -27.12 0.65
C PRO A 152 4.87 -27.36 -0.14
N GLN A 153 5.95 -27.70 0.56
CA GLN A 153 7.20 -28.11 -0.07
C GLN A 153 6.86 -29.29 -0.97
N THR A 154 6.83 -29.05 -2.28
CA THR A 154 6.75 -30.13 -3.24
C THR A 154 8.05 -30.89 -3.06
N LYS A 155 7.99 -32.02 -2.36
CA LYS A 155 9.09 -32.97 -2.31
C LYS A 155 9.40 -33.31 -3.76
N GLN A 156 10.41 -32.66 -4.33
CA GLN A 156 10.98 -33.07 -5.59
C GLN A 156 11.36 -34.54 -5.38
N LYS A 157 10.62 -35.45 -6.01
CA LYS A 157 11.11 -36.81 -6.17
C LYS A 157 12.40 -36.64 -6.96
N VAL A 158 13.53 -36.80 -6.27
CA VAL A 158 14.81 -37.04 -6.90
C VAL A 158 14.57 -38.26 -7.79
N ALA A 159 14.55 -38.04 -9.10
CA ALA A 159 14.55 -39.14 -10.04
C ALA A 159 15.86 -39.89 -9.79
N GLU A 160 15.73 -41.15 -9.40
CA GLU A 160 16.83 -42.09 -9.31
C GLU A 160 17.52 -42.13 -10.69
N ASP A 161 18.80 -41.83 -10.69
CA ASP A 161 19.67 -41.76 -11.85
C ASP A 161 19.73 -43.12 -12.54
N GLY A 162 19.29 -43.17 -13.79
CA GLY A 162 19.53 -44.32 -14.66
C GLY A 162 18.36 -44.76 -15.52
N GLU A 163 17.92 -43.94 -16.48
CA GLU A 163 17.46 -44.44 -17.79
C GLU A 163 17.25 -43.27 -18.76
N ARG A 164 18.14 -43.16 -19.75
CA ARG A 164 18.04 -42.23 -20.88
C ARG A 164 16.80 -42.59 -21.70
N ARG A 165 15.72 -41.81 -21.59
CA ARG A 165 14.60 -41.89 -22.54
C ARG A 165 14.85 -40.94 -23.70
N ILE A 166 15.28 -41.52 -24.82
CA ILE A 166 15.25 -40.90 -26.15
C ILE A 166 13.79 -40.61 -26.48
N ILE A 167 13.43 -39.36 -26.75
CA ILE A 167 12.10 -39.01 -27.26
C ILE A 167 12.19 -39.10 -28.79
N GLU A 168 11.65 -40.17 -29.38
CA GLU A 168 11.36 -40.21 -30.81
C GLU A 168 10.21 -39.25 -31.12
N MET A 169 10.43 -38.29 -32.01
CA MET A 169 9.35 -37.53 -32.62
C MET A 169 8.77 -38.33 -33.79
N ILE A 170 7.51 -38.75 -33.67
CA ILE A 170 6.72 -39.20 -34.81
C ILE A 170 6.10 -37.96 -35.45
N SER A 171 6.61 -37.57 -36.62
CA SER A 171 5.94 -36.59 -37.49
C SER A 171 4.74 -37.28 -38.14
N LYS A 172 3.55 -36.66 -38.07
CA LYS A 172 2.45 -36.92 -39.00
C LYS A 172 2.51 -35.93 -40.16
#